data_AF-A0A9Q1BWN5-F1
#
_entry.id   AF-A0A9Q1BWN5-F1
#
_cell.length_a   1.000
_cell.length_b   1.000
_cell.length_c   1.000
_cell.angle_alpha   90.00
_cell.angle_beta   90.00
_cell.angle_gamma   90.00
#
_symmetry.space_group_name_H-M   'P 1'
#
loop_
_entity.id
_entity.type
_entity.pdbx_description
1 polymer ?
#
loop_
_entity_poly.entity_id
_entity_poly.type
_entity_poly.pdbx_seq_one_letter_code
_entity_poly.pdbx_strand_id
1 'polypeptide(L)'
;MYWVNLACLRLEVGQIFVLGGGFSNAERAVMVKDGTFQDISMLASTHEEADTRLLLHTVHASGTFGRIVIWSPDTDIAVLCVHFCSNICSDVWFRSAVKDKARYIPVNQIAVRLGHKL
;
A
#
# COMPACT_ATOMS: atom_id res chain seq x y z
N MET A 1 18.69 -5.16 -3.98
CA MET A 1 18.61 -6.62 -4.26
C MET A 1 18.52 -7.46 -2.98
N TYR A 2 19.21 -7.11 -1.89
CA TYR A 2 19.14 -7.83 -0.59
C TYR A 2 17.72 -8.16 -0.12
N TRP A 3 16.81 -7.18 -0.06
CA TRP A 3 15.45 -7.37 0.42
C TRP A 3 14.60 -8.32 -0.43
N VAL A 4 14.82 -8.34 -1.75
CA VAL A 4 14.15 -9.28 -2.66
C VAL A 4 14.59 -10.71 -2.35
N ASN A 5 15.91 -10.93 -2.20
CA ASN A 5 16.44 -12.25 -1.86
C ASN A 5 15.95 -12.73 -0.49
N LEU A 6 15.93 -11.84 0.50
CA LEU A 6 15.43 -12.16 1.84
C LEU A 6 13.94 -12.54 1.78
N ALA A 7 13.13 -11.79 1.04
CA ALA A 7 11.71 -12.09 0.86
C ALA A 7 11.49 -13.44 0.15
N CYS A 8 12.27 -13.79 -0.87
CA CYS A 8 12.18 -15.10 -1.52
C CYS A 8 12.43 -16.26 -0.55
N LEU A 9 13.28 -16.06 0.46
CA LEU A 9 13.66 -17.10 1.42
C LEU A 9 12.75 -17.17 2.65
N ARG A 10 12.03 -16.09 2.96
CA ARG A 10 11.36 -15.92 4.27
C ARG A 10 9.86 -15.73 4.19
N LEU A 11 9.31 -15.38 3.04
CA LEU A 11 7.85 -15.27 2.88
C LEU A 11 7.21 -16.66 3.02
N GLU A 12 6.14 -16.72 3.79
CA GLU A 12 5.27 -17.88 3.85
C GLU A 12 4.48 -18.01 2.55
N VAL A 13 4.02 -19.23 2.24
CA VAL A 13 3.23 -19.49 1.03
C VAL A 13 1.98 -18.61 1.00
N GLY A 14 1.74 -17.96 -0.13
CA GLY A 14 0.62 -17.04 -0.33
C GLY A 14 0.88 -15.61 0.16
N GLN A 15 1.95 -15.34 0.92
CA GLN A 15 2.36 -13.98 1.25
C GLN A 15 2.97 -13.28 0.03
N ILE A 16 2.68 -11.98 -0.09
CA ILE A 16 3.18 -11.13 -1.15
C ILE A 16 3.95 -9.98 -0.52
N PHE A 17 5.18 -9.76 -0.98
CA PHE A 17 5.96 -8.59 -0.62
C PHE A 17 6.19 -7.75 -1.86
N VAL A 18 5.96 -6.44 -1.77
CA VAL A 18 6.20 -5.51 -2.88
C VAL A 18 7.14 -4.43 -2.41
N LEU A 19 8.19 -4.16 -3.19
CA LEU A 19 9.09 -3.03 -3.00
C LEU A 19 8.91 -2.04 -4.14
N GLY A 20 8.57 -0.79 -3.84
CA GLY A 20 8.57 0.31 -4.79
C GLY A 20 9.75 1.25 -4.57
N GLY A 21 10.96 0.85 -4.98
CA GLY A 21 12.20 1.62 -4.77
C GLY A 21 13.33 0.83 -4.10
N GLY A 22 14.45 1.49 -3.79
CA GLY A 22 15.64 0.84 -3.20
C GLY A 22 16.49 0.04 -4.20
N PHE A 23 16.36 0.35 -5.50
CA PHE A 23 17.14 -0.21 -6.59
C PHE A 23 17.97 0.88 -7.27
N SER A 24 18.92 0.50 -8.13
CA SER A 24 19.68 1.46 -8.96
C SER A 24 18.77 2.33 -9.85
N ASN A 25 17.67 1.75 -10.32
CA ASN A 25 16.55 2.52 -10.85
C ASN A 25 15.52 2.77 -9.73
N ALA A 26 15.42 4.01 -9.26
CA ALA A 26 14.53 4.39 -8.16
C ALA A 26 13.04 4.21 -8.49
N GLU A 27 12.68 4.21 -9.78
CA GLU A 27 11.30 4.04 -10.22
C GLU A 27 10.83 2.59 -10.18
N ARG A 28 11.77 1.64 -10.11
CA ARG A 28 11.46 0.21 -10.22
C ARG A 28 10.63 -0.28 -9.03
N ALA A 29 9.57 -1.03 -9.34
CA ALA A 29 8.82 -1.82 -8.37
C ALA A 29 8.92 -3.33 -8.63
N VAL A 30 9.10 -4.12 -7.57
CA VAL A 30 9.26 -5.58 -7.62
C VAL A 30 8.29 -6.23 -6.65
N MET A 31 7.61 -7.28 -7.10
CA MET A 31 6.84 -8.18 -6.24
C MET A 31 7.57 -9.49 -6.05
N VAL A 32 7.51 -10.00 -4.82
CA VAL A 32 8.00 -11.32 -4.42
C VAL A 32 6.82 -12.13 -3.91
N LYS A 33 6.68 -13.35 -4.42
CA LYS A 33 5.65 -14.31 -4.02
C LYS A 33 6.15 -15.73 -4.24
N ASP A 34 5.92 -16.61 -3.26
CA ASP A 34 6.19 -18.05 -3.35
C ASP A 34 7.63 -18.37 -3.83
N GLY A 35 8.63 -17.65 -3.30
CA GLY A 35 10.05 -17.84 -3.62
C GLY A 35 10.52 -17.23 -4.95
N THR A 36 9.62 -16.63 -5.73
CA THR A 36 9.90 -15.99 -7.01
C THR A 36 9.67 -14.49 -6.95
N PHE A 37 10.26 -13.73 -7.88
CA PHE A 37 10.03 -12.30 -7.98
C PHE A 37 9.86 -11.84 -9.43
N GLN A 38 9.10 -10.77 -9.62
CA GLN A 38 8.87 -10.14 -10.92
C GLN A 38 8.74 -8.63 -10.80
N ASP A 39 9.09 -7.91 -11.85
CA ASP A 39 8.85 -6.47 -11.93
C ASP A 39 7.36 -6.18 -12.08
N ILE A 40 6.89 -5.11 -11.44
CA ILE A 40 5.53 -4.60 -11.58
C ILE A 40 5.57 -3.18 -12.14
N SER A 41 5.49 -3.07 -13.46
CA SER A 41 5.56 -1.78 -14.16
C SER A 41 4.45 -0.80 -13.77
N MET A 42 3.24 -1.29 -13.46
CA MET A 42 2.12 -0.46 -12.99
C MET A 42 2.34 0.18 -11.61
N LEU A 43 3.33 -0.30 -10.85
CA LEU A 43 3.73 0.26 -9.57
C LEU A 43 5.04 1.06 -9.68
N ALA A 44 5.59 1.20 -10.89
CA ALA A 44 6.76 2.04 -11.10
C ALA A 44 6.38 3.51 -10.88
N SER A 45 7.22 4.26 -10.17
CA SER A 45 6.89 5.63 -9.76
C SER A 45 8.10 6.53 -9.60
N THR A 46 7.98 7.77 -10.08
CA THR A 46 8.94 8.84 -9.92
C THR A 46 8.81 9.57 -8.56
N HIS A 47 7.74 9.31 -7.80
CA HIS A 47 7.51 9.96 -6.51
C HIS A 47 8.59 9.56 -5.50
N GLU A 48 9.21 10.50 -4.78
CA GLU A 48 10.28 10.16 -3.84
C GLU A 48 9.75 9.46 -2.57
N GLU A 49 8.58 9.90 -2.07
CA GLU A 49 8.06 9.56 -0.75
C GLU A 49 7.36 8.19 -0.68
N ALA A 50 7.58 7.44 0.39
CA ALA A 50 7.09 6.07 0.53
C ALA A 50 5.56 5.99 0.69
N ASP A 51 4.96 6.95 1.38
CA ASP A 51 3.52 7.07 1.61
C ASP A 51 2.75 7.32 0.29
N THR A 52 3.24 8.22 -0.56
CA THR A 52 2.64 8.47 -1.88
C THR A 52 2.77 7.25 -2.79
N ARG A 53 3.89 6.51 -2.73
CA ARG A 53 4.00 5.20 -3.38
C ARG A 53 3.02 4.18 -2.79
N LEU A 54 2.82 4.17 -1.46
CA LEU A 54 1.87 3.28 -0.77
C LEU A 54 0.42 3.50 -1.24
N LEU A 55 0.05 4.74 -1.60
CA LEU A 55 -1.24 5.02 -2.22
C LEU A 55 -1.39 4.31 -3.57
N LEU A 56 -0.35 4.32 -4.41
CA LEU A 56 -0.34 3.59 -5.70
C LEU A 56 -0.50 2.06 -5.48
N HIS A 57 0.19 1.52 -4.46
CA HIS A 57 0.03 0.13 -4.04
C HIS A 57 -1.41 -0.18 -3.60
N THR A 58 -2.06 0.75 -2.89
CA THR A 58 -3.46 0.62 -2.44
C THR A 58 -4.42 0.58 -3.61
N VAL A 59 -4.26 1.50 -4.58
CA VAL A 59 -5.08 1.51 -5.80
C VAL A 59 -4.92 0.21 -6.58
N HIS A 60 -3.68 -0.26 -6.75
CA HIS A 60 -3.41 -1.54 -7.42
C HIS A 60 -4.07 -2.73 -6.70
N ALA A 61 -3.92 -2.81 -5.37
CA ALA A 61 -4.54 -3.85 -4.56
C ALA A 61 -6.08 -3.82 -4.64
N SER A 62 -6.67 -2.63 -4.83
CA SER A 62 -8.13 -2.47 -4.89
C SER A 62 -8.78 -3.15 -6.11
N GLY A 63 -8.01 -3.39 -7.17
CA GLY A 63 -8.47 -4.17 -8.31
C GLY A 63 -8.71 -5.66 -8.00
N THR A 64 -8.19 -6.16 -6.88
CA THR A 64 -8.28 -7.58 -6.50
C THR A 64 -8.99 -7.79 -5.16
N PHE A 65 -8.75 -6.92 -4.17
CA PHE A 65 -9.21 -7.12 -2.79
C PHE A 65 -10.35 -6.17 -2.44
N GLY A 66 -11.49 -6.71 -1.98
CA GLY A 66 -12.64 -5.90 -1.57
C GLY A 66 -12.42 -5.07 -0.30
N ARG A 67 -11.41 -5.40 0.51
CA ARG A 67 -11.02 -4.66 1.72
C ARG A 67 -9.51 -4.52 1.79
N ILE A 68 -9.05 -3.30 2.11
CA ILE A 68 -7.63 -2.98 2.27
C ILE A 68 -7.43 -2.33 3.63
N VAL A 69 -6.48 -2.85 4.40
CA VAL A 69 -6.02 -2.22 5.65
C VAL A 69 -4.64 -1.63 5.39
N ILE A 70 -4.56 -0.30 5.44
CA ILE A 70 -3.31 0.43 5.34
C ILE A 70 -2.76 0.61 6.75
N TRP A 71 -1.52 0.18 6.97
CA TRP A 71 -0.81 0.42 8.20
C TRP A 71 0.44 1.23 7.89
N SER A 72 0.52 2.41 8.49
CA SER A 72 1.70 3.28 8.43
C SER A 72 1.86 3.98 9.78
N PRO A 73 3.10 4.22 10.24
CA PRO A 73 3.34 5.13 11.37
C PRO A 73 2.99 6.58 11.01
N ASP A 74 3.13 6.95 9.73
CA ASP A 74 2.90 8.30 9.23
C ASP A 74 1.41 8.56 8.97
N THR A 75 1.00 9.82 9.12
CA THR A 75 -0.42 10.23 9.08
C THR A 75 -0.84 10.89 7.77
N ASP A 76 0.12 11.38 6.98
CA ASP A 76 -0.07 11.90 5.63
C ASP A 76 -0.82 10.89 4.74
N ILE A 77 -0.46 9.61 4.76
CA ILE A 77 -1.13 8.58 3.98
C ILE A 77 -2.62 8.46 4.30
N ALA A 78 -3.03 8.72 5.55
CA ALA A 78 -4.44 8.70 5.91
C ALA A 78 -5.19 9.85 5.22
N VAL A 79 -4.59 11.04 5.17
CA VAL A 79 -5.14 12.21 4.47
C VAL A 79 -5.16 11.96 2.96
N LEU A 80 -4.07 11.41 2.40
CA LEU A 80 -3.98 11.04 0.98
C LEU A 80 -5.06 10.03 0.59
N CYS A 81 -5.28 9.00 1.40
CA CYS A 81 -6.32 8.00 1.13
C CYS A 81 -7.73 8.58 1.20
N VAL A 82 -8.00 9.54 2.09
CA VAL A 82 -9.28 10.26 2.12
C VAL A 82 -9.42 11.09 0.84
N HIS A 83 -8.38 11.81 0.43
CA HIS A 83 -8.42 12.67 -0.76
C HIS A 83 -8.66 11.87 -2.04
N PHE A 84 -7.94 10.75 -2.22
CA PHE A 84 -7.99 9.90 -3.40
C PHE A 84 -8.93 8.69 -3.27
N CYS A 85 -9.84 8.71 -2.29
CA CYS A 85 -10.73 7.59 -1.99
C CYS A 85 -11.57 7.12 -3.19
N SER A 86 -12.00 8.04 -4.07
CA SER A 86 -12.80 7.71 -5.25
C SER A 86 -12.02 6.94 -6.32
N ASN A 87 -10.69 6.92 -6.22
CA ASN A 87 -9.82 6.11 -7.08
C ASN A 87 -9.53 4.73 -6.49
N ILE A 88 -9.97 4.44 -5.27
CA ILE A 88 -9.71 3.18 -4.58
C ILE A 88 -11.02 2.39 -4.51
N CYS A 89 -11.14 1.36 -5.36
CA CYS A 89 -12.37 0.57 -5.51
C CYS A 89 -12.55 -0.51 -4.41
N SER A 90 -12.24 -0.17 -3.16
CA SER A 90 -12.30 -1.09 -2.00
C SER A 90 -12.76 -0.40 -0.74
N ASP A 91 -13.16 -1.19 0.26
CA ASP A 91 -13.33 -0.74 1.63
C ASP A 91 -11.96 -0.54 2.31
N VAL A 92 -11.54 0.71 2.46
CA VAL A 92 -10.22 1.12 2.95
C VAL A 92 -10.29 1.49 4.43
N TRP A 93 -9.38 0.89 5.19
CA TRP A 93 -9.22 1.14 6.62
C TRP A 93 -7.79 1.59 6.92
N PHE A 94 -7.63 2.65 7.67
CA PHE A 94 -6.33 3.06 8.19
C PHE A 94 -6.13 2.51 9.61
N ARG A 95 -5.08 1.71 9.81
CA ARG A 95 -4.69 1.20 11.12
C ARG A 95 -3.73 2.18 11.76
N SER A 96 -4.20 2.89 12.78
CA SER A 96 -3.36 3.68 13.67
C SER A 96 -3.04 2.88 14.94
N ALA A 97 -1.78 2.88 15.35
CA ALA A 97 -1.35 2.29 16.61
C ALA A 97 -0.94 3.39 17.58
N VAL A 98 -1.63 3.53 18.70
CA VAL A 98 -1.22 4.39 19.81
C VAL A 98 -1.05 3.50 21.05
N LYS A 99 0.20 3.30 21.49
CA LYS A 99 0.57 2.35 22.55
C LYS A 99 0.05 0.93 22.19
N ASP A 100 -0.58 0.25 23.14
CA ASP A 100 -1.06 -1.14 22.99
C ASP A 100 -2.44 -1.26 22.31
N LYS A 101 -3.03 -0.14 21.86
CA LYS A 101 -4.38 -0.14 21.26
C LYS A 101 -4.31 0.20 19.78
N ALA A 102 -4.53 -0.82 18.94
CA ALA A 102 -4.78 -0.63 17.52
C ALA A 102 -6.19 -0.05 17.32
N ARG A 103 -6.29 1.02 16.53
CA ARG A 103 -7.55 1.59 16.05
C ARG A 103 -7.61 1.42 14.54
N TYR A 104 -8.76 0.98 14.05
CA TYR A 104 -9.06 0.89 12.62
C TYR A 104 -10.04 1.99 12.27
N ILE A 105 -9.61 2.89 11.40
CA ILE A 105 -10.34 4.10 11.02
C ILE A 105 -10.89 3.89 9.59
N PRO A 106 -12.21 3.93 9.38
CA PRO A 106 -12.80 3.69 8.06
C PRO A 106 -12.61 4.93 7.16
N VAL A 107 -11.71 4.83 6.17
CA VAL A 107 -11.34 5.95 5.30
C VAL A 107 -12.53 6.37 4.43
N ASN A 108 -13.24 5.41 3.83
CA ASN A 108 -14.39 5.67 2.97
C ASN A 108 -15.49 6.46 3.71
N GLN A 109 -15.73 6.15 4.99
CA GLN A 109 -16.73 6.87 5.79
C GLN A 109 -16.31 8.31 6.09
N ILE A 110 -15.02 8.55 6.34
CA ILE A 110 -14.49 9.90 6.52
C ILE A 110 -14.68 10.69 5.22
N ALA A 111 -14.30 10.11 4.08
CA ALA A 111 -14.41 10.77 2.79
C ALA A 111 -15.86 11.17 2.46
N VAL A 112 -16.84 10.27 2.66
CA VAL A 112 -18.26 10.59 2.45
C VAL A 112 -18.72 11.72 3.37
N ARG A 113 -18.32 11.72 4.64
CA ARG A 113 -18.66 12.80 5.59
C ARG A 113 -18.02 14.14 5.23
N LEU A 114 -16.89 14.12 4.53
CA LEU A 114 -16.22 15.32 3.99
C LEU A 114 -16.76 15.74 2.61
N GLY A 115 -17.75 15.03 2.05
CA GLY A 115 -18.45 15.40 0.82
C GLY A 115 -17.93 14.71 -0.44
N HIS A 116 -17.04 13.72 -0.34
CA HIS A 116 -16.64 12.92 -1.50
C HIS A 116 -17.81 12.06 -1.99
N LYS A 117 -17.92 11.91 -3.31
CA LYS A 117 -18.81 10.96 -3.96
C LYS A 117 -18.02 9.68 -4.23
N LEU A 118 -18.41 8.60 -3.55
CA LEU A 118 -17.85 7.25 -3.70
C LEU A 118 -18.80 6.35 -4.47
#